data_AF-A0A1Q2CXY5-F1
#
_entry.id   AF-A0A1Q2CXY5-F1
#
_cell.length_a   1.000
_cell.length_b   1.000
_cell.length_c   1.000
_cell.angle_alpha   90.00
_cell.angle_beta   90.00
_cell.angle_gamma   90.00
#
_symmetry.space_group_name_H-M   'P 1'
#
loop_
_entity.id
_entity.type
_entity.pdbx_description
1 polymer ?
#
loop_
_entity_poly.entity_id
_entity_poly.type
_entity_poly.pdbx_seq_one_letter_code
_entity_poly.pdbx_strand_id
1 'polypeptide(L)'
;MKINEAAAEFLACRRIAVTGVSRTPGSHGANVVYDRLLERGFEAIAINPNADEIAGRPAYPDLRSVPDGVEAVVIGTAPQRALDTMREAVELGIGRVWMHRSIDGGSVDDEAVAYGREHGVVVIDGGCPLMFGPAADGAHKAMCAVLKLMGRAPRTVS
;
A
#
# COMPACT_ATOMS: atom_id res chain seq x y z
N MET A 1 13.67 11.95 -2.68
CA MET A 1 13.28 12.07 -1.25
C MET A 1 13.82 10.89 -0.44
N LYS A 2 14.12 11.02 0.86
CA LYS A 2 14.49 9.85 1.68
C LYS A 2 13.26 8.98 1.95
N ILE A 3 13.42 7.65 2.02
CA ILE A 3 12.28 6.74 2.26
C ILE A 3 11.49 7.08 3.54
N ASN A 4 12.17 7.53 4.59
CA ASN A 4 11.52 7.88 5.85
C ASN A 4 10.63 9.14 5.71
N GLU A 5 11.04 10.10 4.89
CA GLU A 5 10.25 11.31 4.61
C GLU A 5 9.01 10.93 3.79
N ALA A 6 9.20 10.17 2.72
CA ALA A 6 8.10 9.66 1.89
C ALA A 6 7.09 8.84 2.70
N ALA A 7 7.58 7.95 3.57
CA ALA A 7 6.74 7.14 4.44
C ALA A 7 6.00 7.99 5.48
N ALA A 8 6.63 9.05 6.00
CA ALA A 8 5.97 9.97 6.93
C ALA A 8 4.85 10.76 6.24
N GLU A 9 5.08 11.24 5.01
CA GLU A 9 4.04 11.91 4.22
C GLU A 9 2.89 10.98 3.86
N PHE A 10 3.19 9.74 3.46
CA PHE A 10 2.17 8.72 3.19
C PHE A 10 1.35 8.42 4.45
N LEU A 11 2.01 8.21 5.59
CA LEU A 11 1.34 7.87 6.86
C LEU A 11 0.73 9.09 7.58
N ALA A 12 0.84 10.29 7.01
CA ALA A 12 0.05 11.46 7.41
C ALA A 12 -1.37 11.40 6.84
N CYS A 13 -1.59 10.67 5.74
CA CYS A 13 -2.92 10.36 5.23
C CYS A 13 -3.67 9.46 6.20
N ARG A 14 -4.93 9.77 6.50
CA ARG A 14 -5.77 8.97 7.40
C ARG A 14 -6.59 7.94 6.65
N ARG A 15 -7.05 8.27 5.44
CA ARG A 15 -7.98 7.46 4.65
C ARG A 15 -7.25 6.76 3.51
N ILE A 16 -6.96 5.48 3.71
CA ILE A 16 -6.02 4.71 2.88
C ILE A 16 -6.73 3.51 2.27
N ALA A 17 -6.75 3.41 0.94
CA ALA A 17 -7.19 2.19 0.26
C ALA A 17 -6.09 1.14 0.31
N VAL A 18 -6.46 -0.12 0.54
CA VAL A 18 -5.55 -1.27 0.46
C VAL A 18 -6.10 -2.24 -0.57
N THR A 19 -5.37 -2.42 -1.67
CA THR A 19 -5.75 -3.39 -2.71
C THR A 19 -5.20 -4.78 -2.43
N GLY A 20 -5.92 -5.80 -2.88
CA GLY A 20 -5.52 -7.19 -2.68
C GLY A 20 -5.91 -7.77 -1.32
N VAL A 21 -6.71 -7.06 -0.53
CA VAL A 21 -7.28 -7.58 0.72
C VAL A 21 -8.25 -8.71 0.39
N SER A 22 -8.04 -9.88 0.99
CA SER A 22 -8.79 -11.11 0.70
C SER A 22 -9.72 -11.50 1.85
N ARG A 23 -10.84 -12.17 1.51
CA ARG A 23 -11.73 -12.84 2.49
C ARG A 23 -11.06 -14.07 3.13
N THR A 24 -10.14 -14.70 2.40
CA THR A 24 -9.37 -15.87 2.84
C THR A 24 -7.89 -15.49 2.86
N PRO A 25 -7.46 -14.73 3.88
CA PRO A 25 -6.18 -14.02 3.88
C PRO A 25 -4.95 -14.93 3.83
N GLY A 26 -4.97 -16.13 4.42
CA GLY A 26 -3.77 -16.96 4.50
C GLY A 26 -2.55 -16.15 4.99
N SER A 27 -1.48 -16.09 4.19
CA SER A 27 -0.27 -15.27 4.44
C SER A 27 -0.20 -13.98 3.60
N HIS A 28 -1.33 -13.46 3.09
CA HIS A 28 -1.33 -12.30 2.20
C HIS A 28 -0.94 -11.02 2.96
N GLY A 29 0.12 -10.35 2.48
CA GLY A 29 0.63 -9.11 3.07
C GLY A 29 -0.41 -7.97 3.09
N ALA A 30 -1.32 -7.92 2.10
CA ALA A 30 -2.36 -6.89 2.02
C ALA A 30 -3.31 -6.92 3.23
N ASN A 31 -3.74 -8.09 3.67
CA ASN A 31 -4.59 -8.22 4.86
C ASN A 31 -3.85 -7.80 6.13
N VAL A 32 -2.58 -8.18 6.27
CA VAL A 32 -1.75 -7.76 7.41
C VAL A 32 -1.62 -6.24 7.47
N VAL A 33 -1.41 -5.59 6.32
CA VAL A 33 -1.37 -4.11 6.23
C VAL A 33 -2.73 -3.51 6.58
N TYR A 34 -3.82 -4.02 6.00
CA TYR A 34 -5.17 -3.54 6.24
C TYR A 34 -5.56 -3.61 7.73
N ASP A 35 -5.42 -4.79 8.34
CA ASP A 35 -5.78 -5.01 9.75
C ASP A 35 -4.96 -4.10 10.67
N ARG A 36 -3.66 -3.97 10.41
CA ARG A 36 -2.80 -3.11 11.23
C ARG A 36 -3.14 -1.63 11.07
N LEU A 37 -3.45 -1.17 9.87
CA LEU A 37 -3.88 0.22 9.66
C LEU A 37 -5.15 0.51 10.49
N LEU A 38 -6.12 -0.40 10.49
CA LEU A 38 -7.32 -0.28 11.33
C LEU A 38 -6.98 -0.24 12.83
N GLU A 39 -6.14 -1.15 13.32
CA GLU A 39 -5.68 -1.19 14.72
C GLU A 39 -4.98 0.11 15.15
N ARG A 40 -4.32 0.79 14.21
CA ARG A 40 -3.60 2.06 14.44
C ARG A 40 -4.49 3.30 14.27
N GLY A 41 -5.79 3.11 14.01
CA GLY A 41 -6.77 4.19 13.93
C GLY A 41 -6.80 4.92 12.59
N PHE A 42 -6.27 4.30 11.53
CA PHE A 42 -6.48 4.76 10.16
C PHE A 42 -7.86 4.32 9.67
N GLU A 43 -8.39 5.07 8.72
CA GLU A 43 -9.56 4.67 7.95
C GLU A 43 -9.08 3.85 6.75
N ALA A 44 -8.78 2.58 7.00
CA ALA A 44 -8.36 1.66 5.95
C ALA A 44 -9.59 1.13 5.20
N ILE A 45 -9.53 1.14 3.87
CA ILE A 45 -10.61 0.71 2.98
C ILE A 45 -10.13 -0.48 2.15
N ALA A 46 -10.86 -1.58 2.20
CA ALA A 46 -10.50 -2.77 1.45
C ALA A 46 -10.96 -2.67 -0.01
N ILE A 47 -10.05 -2.92 -0.95
CA ILE A 47 -10.37 -3.03 -2.37
C ILE A 47 -10.25 -4.49 -2.82
N ASN A 48 -11.41 -5.07 -3.16
CA ASN A 48 -11.56 -6.44 -3.63
C ASN A 48 -12.76 -6.58 -4.59
N PRO A 49 -12.56 -6.86 -5.89
CA PRO A 49 -13.65 -7.01 -6.86
C PRO A 49 -14.55 -8.22 -6.64
N ASN A 50 -14.19 -9.12 -5.71
CA ASN A 50 -14.90 -10.37 -5.46
C ASN A 50 -15.52 -10.40 -4.05
N ALA A 51 -15.61 -9.26 -3.36
CA ALA A 51 -16.18 -9.18 -2.02
C ALA A 51 -16.79 -7.81 -1.77
N ASP A 52 -18.02 -7.79 -1.26
CA ASP A 52 -18.69 -6.55 -0.80
C ASP A 52 -18.36 -6.24 0.67
N GLU A 53 -17.82 -7.22 1.39
CA GLU A 53 -17.45 -7.11 2.80
C GLU A 53 -16.19 -7.93 3.12
N ILE A 54 -15.31 -7.35 3.94
CA ILE A 54 -14.16 -8.03 4.53
C ILE A 54 -14.10 -7.70 6.02
N ALA A 55 -14.07 -8.73 6.87
CA ALA A 55 -13.99 -8.61 8.32
C ALA A 55 -15.07 -7.70 8.93
N GLY A 56 -16.32 -7.80 8.46
CA GLY A 56 -17.43 -6.98 8.98
C GLY A 56 -17.44 -5.54 8.48
N ARG A 57 -16.59 -5.20 7.50
CA ARG A 57 -16.46 -3.83 6.95
C ARG A 57 -16.67 -3.83 5.44
N PRO A 58 -17.25 -2.75 4.87
CA PRO A 58 -17.42 -2.64 3.43
C PRO A 58 -16.10 -2.84 2.68
N ALA A 59 -16.17 -3.60 1.59
CA ALA A 59 -15.12 -3.71 0.59
C ALA A 59 -15.67 -3.23 -0.74
N TYR A 60 -14.80 -2.60 -1.54
CA TYR A 60 -15.18 -2.00 -2.81
C TYR A 60 -14.44 -2.69 -3.96
N PRO A 61 -15.05 -2.80 -5.15
CA PRO A 61 -14.44 -3.54 -6.24
C PRO A 61 -13.21 -2.85 -6.84
N ASP A 62 -13.19 -1.52 -6.79
CA ASP A 62 -12.13 -0.65 -7.32
C ASP A 62 -12.08 0.68 -6.54
N LEU A 63 -11.09 1.54 -6.83
CA LEU A 63 -10.92 2.81 -6.12
C LEU A 63 -12.04 3.82 -6.44
N ARG A 64 -12.60 3.79 -7.66
CA ARG A 64 -13.69 4.68 -8.10
C ARG A 64 -15.00 4.42 -7.37
N SER A 65 -15.21 3.19 -6.94
CA SER A 65 -16.42 2.78 -6.20
C SER A 65 -16.42 3.23 -4.74
N VAL A 66 -15.30 3.76 -4.25
CA VAL A 66 -15.14 4.19 -2.86
C VAL A 66 -15.83 5.56 -2.64
N PRO A 67 -16.88 5.66 -1.80
CA PRO A 67 -17.54 6.93 -1.50
C PRO A 67 -16.56 7.93 -0.90
N ASP A 68 -16.61 9.19 -1.31
CA ASP A 68 -15.73 10.28 -0.82
C ASP A 68 -14.22 10.12 -1.15
N GLY A 69 -13.83 9.15 -2.01
CA GLY A 69 -12.46 8.98 -2.50
C GLY A 69 -11.45 8.59 -1.41
N VAL A 70 -10.14 8.55 -1.68
CA VAL A 70 -9.10 8.24 -0.67
C VAL A 70 -7.91 9.17 -0.80
N GLU A 71 -7.10 9.28 0.25
CA GLU A 71 -5.92 10.15 0.26
C GLU A 71 -4.66 9.45 -0.25
N ALA A 72 -4.58 8.13 -0.07
CA ALA A 72 -3.45 7.31 -0.47
C ALA A 72 -3.86 5.86 -0.75
N VAL A 73 -3.03 5.14 -1.52
CA VAL A 73 -3.26 3.72 -1.89
C VAL A 73 -2.07 2.86 -1.49
N VAL A 74 -2.32 1.74 -0.84
CA VAL A 74 -1.38 0.61 -0.75
C VAL A 74 -1.77 -0.42 -1.81
N ILE A 75 -0.85 -0.71 -2.73
CA ILE A 75 -0.98 -1.78 -3.71
C ILE A 75 -0.41 -3.07 -3.10
N GLY A 76 -1.31 -4.01 -2.79
CA GLY A 76 -0.99 -5.32 -2.23
C GLY A 76 -1.46 -6.49 -3.12
N THR A 77 -1.66 -6.26 -4.41
CA THR A 77 -2.08 -7.26 -5.42
C THR A 77 -0.89 -7.95 -6.09
N ALA A 78 -1.14 -8.95 -6.93
CA ALA A 78 -0.12 -9.46 -7.85
C ALA A 78 0.39 -8.34 -8.78
N PRO A 79 1.68 -8.35 -9.20
CA PRO A 79 2.29 -7.28 -10.01
C PRO A 79 1.49 -6.93 -11.28
N GLN A 80 0.89 -7.92 -11.95
CA GLN A 80 0.12 -7.73 -13.18
C GLN A 80 -1.11 -6.82 -12.99
N ARG A 81 -1.56 -6.61 -11.76
CA ARG A 81 -2.69 -5.73 -11.42
C ARG A 81 -2.25 -4.37 -10.86
N ALA A 82 -0.96 -4.18 -10.62
CA ALA A 82 -0.41 -2.96 -10.04
C ALA A 82 -0.57 -1.76 -11.01
N LEU A 83 -0.34 -1.98 -12.30
CA LEU A 83 -0.48 -0.93 -13.32
C LEU A 83 -1.91 -0.40 -13.44
N ASP A 84 -2.90 -1.29 -13.48
CA ASP A 84 -4.31 -0.89 -13.53
C ASP A 84 -4.72 -0.08 -12.30
N THR A 85 -4.25 -0.51 -11.11
CA THR A 85 -4.49 0.24 -9.87
C THR A 85 -3.81 1.61 -9.90
N MET A 86 -2.60 1.70 -10.45
CA MET A 86 -1.89 2.98 -10.59
C MET A 86 -2.60 3.92 -11.56
N ARG A 87 -3.09 3.41 -12.71
CA ARG A 87 -3.88 4.20 -13.66
C ARG A 87 -5.12 4.76 -13.01
N GLU A 88 -5.85 3.93 -12.27
CA GLU A 88 -7.03 4.39 -11.54
C GLU A 88 -6.67 5.44 -10.47
N ALA A 89 -5.55 5.27 -9.76
CA ALA A 89 -5.07 6.27 -8.80
C ALA A 89 -4.75 7.61 -9.48
N VAL A 90 -4.10 7.60 -10.64
CA VAL A 90 -3.80 8.80 -11.44
C VAL A 90 -5.10 9.47 -11.93
N GLU A 91 -6.04 8.71 -12.49
CA GLU A 91 -7.33 9.21 -12.96
C GLU A 91 -8.14 9.90 -11.85
N LEU A 92 -8.05 9.37 -10.62
CA LEU A 92 -8.71 9.91 -9.44
C LEU A 92 -7.93 11.04 -8.75
N GLY A 93 -6.74 11.39 -9.24
CA GLY A 93 -5.88 12.43 -8.65
C GLY A 93 -5.24 12.03 -7.31
N ILE A 94 -5.10 10.73 -7.03
CA ILE A 94 -4.47 10.23 -5.81
C ILE A 94 -2.95 10.30 -5.95
N GLY A 95 -2.33 11.29 -5.30
CA GLY A 95 -0.91 11.59 -5.46
C GLY A 95 0.06 10.72 -4.65
N ARG A 96 -0.41 9.72 -3.89
CA ARG A 96 0.46 8.90 -3.01
C ARG A 96 0.12 7.42 -3.11
N VAL A 97 1.09 6.62 -3.54
CA VAL A 97 0.94 5.18 -3.72
C VAL A 97 2.11 4.43 -3.10
N TRP A 98 1.83 3.36 -2.37
CA TRP A 98 2.81 2.43 -1.83
C TRP A 98 2.62 1.05 -2.42
N MET A 99 3.58 0.55 -3.19
CA MET A 99 3.60 -0.83 -3.66
C MET A 99 4.28 -1.73 -2.64
N HIS A 100 3.50 -2.62 -2.02
CA HIS A 100 3.98 -3.50 -0.98
C HIS A 100 5.00 -4.52 -1.55
N ARG A 101 6.15 -4.65 -0.90
CA ARG A 101 7.11 -5.72 -1.18
C ARG A 101 7.67 -6.26 0.14
N SER A 102 7.48 -7.55 0.38
CA SER A 102 8.02 -8.25 1.54
C SER A 102 9.22 -9.13 1.13
N ILE A 103 9.35 -10.32 1.70
CA ILE A 103 10.40 -11.30 1.39
C ILE A 103 10.14 -12.00 0.04
N ASP A 104 8.90 -12.02 -0.42
CA ASP A 104 8.50 -12.50 -1.74
C ASP A 104 8.62 -11.40 -2.81
N GLY A 105 8.39 -11.77 -4.08
CA GLY A 105 8.44 -10.84 -5.22
C GLY A 105 7.52 -9.61 -5.09
N GLY A 106 6.56 -9.63 -4.15
CA GLY A 106 5.70 -8.51 -3.80
C GLY A 106 4.76 -8.07 -4.92
N SER A 107 4.33 -6.81 -4.82
CA SER A 107 3.40 -6.14 -5.73
C SER A 107 4.09 -5.09 -6.61
N VAL A 108 5.42 -5.02 -6.59
CA VAL A 108 6.18 -4.02 -7.35
C VAL A 108 6.21 -4.42 -8.82
N ASP A 109 5.82 -3.49 -9.67
CA ASP A 109 5.81 -3.60 -11.11
C ASP A 109 6.48 -2.35 -11.68
N ASP A 110 7.54 -2.52 -12.48
CA ASP A 110 8.38 -1.40 -12.95
C ASP A 110 7.59 -0.46 -13.88
N GLU A 111 6.65 -1.00 -14.67
CA GLU A 111 5.78 -0.20 -15.54
C GLU A 111 4.84 0.67 -14.71
N ALA A 112 4.20 0.10 -13.69
CA ALA A 112 3.34 0.85 -12.76
C ALA A 112 4.13 1.95 -12.01
N VAL A 113 5.36 1.68 -11.60
CA VAL A 113 6.22 2.66 -10.94
C VAL A 113 6.57 3.81 -11.88
N ALA A 114 6.99 3.50 -13.10
CA ALA A 114 7.32 4.50 -14.12
C ALA A 114 6.11 5.37 -14.45
N TYR A 115 4.96 4.74 -14.71
CA TYR A 115 3.72 5.43 -15.04
C TYR A 115 3.27 6.39 -13.93
N GLY A 116 3.27 5.95 -12.67
CA GLY A 116 2.90 6.81 -11.54
C GLY A 116 3.80 8.03 -11.41
N ARG A 117 5.13 7.83 -11.50
CA ARG A 117 6.12 8.92 -11.42
C ARG A 117 5.97 9.92 -12.56
N GLU A 118 5.73 9.45 -13.80
CA GLU A 118 5.48 10.31 -14.97
C GLU A 118 4.25 11.22 -14.78
N HIS A 119 3.25 10.75 -14.04
CA HIS A 119 2.01 11.48 -13.76
C HIS A 119 2.04 12.21 -12.40
N GLY A 120 3.21 12.35 -11.78
CA GLY A 120 3.39 13.13 -10.55
C GLY A 120 2.96 12.44 -9.26
N VAL A 121 2.71 11.13 -9.28
CA VAL A 121 2.44 10.33 -8.08
C VAL A 121 3.74 10.08 -7.32
N VAL A 122 3.72 10.29 -6.00
CA VAL A 122 4.79 9.83 -5.12
C VAL A 122 4.64 8.32 -4.94
N VAL A 123 5.50 7.55 -5.61
CA VAL A 123 5.47 6.09 -5.57
C VAL A 123 6.54 5.54 -4.62
N ILE A 124 6.11 4.89 -3.55
CA ILE A 124 6.98 4.10 -2.68
C ILE A 124 6.98 2.65 -3.16
N ASP A 125 8.05 2.26 -3.87
CA ASP A 125 8.22 0.96 -4.49
C ASP A 125 9.02 0.00 -3.60
N GLY A 126 8.32 -0.65 -2.68
CA GLY A 126 8.83 -1.75 -1.87
C GLY A 126 8.83 -1.50 -0.36
N GLY A 127 9.16 -2.56 0.37
CA GLY A 127 8.94 -2.59 1.80
C GLY A 127 7.45 -2.64 2.15
N CYS A 128 7.15 -2.41 3.43
CA CYS A 128 5.84 -2.52 4.02
C CYS A 128 5.58 -1.25 4.83
N PRO A 129 4.39 -0.61 4.71
CA PRO A 129 4.04 0.57 5.50
C PRO A 129 4.21 0.36 7.01
N LEU A 130 3.99 -0.88 7.49
CA LEU A 130 4.12 -1.26 8.89
C LEU A 130 5.57 -1.26 9.42
N MET A 131 6.55 -0.93 8.59
CA MET A 131 7.92 -0.71 9.03
C MET A 131 8.18 0.73 9.50
N PHE A 132 7.22 1.64 9.32
CA PHE A 132 7.44 3.07 9.46
C PHE A 132 6.41 3.75 10.37
N GLY A 133 6.88 4.79 11.09
CA GLY A 133 6.05 5.77 11.79
C GLY A 133 4.89 5.18 12.63
N PRO A 134 3.69 5.78 12.57
CA PRO A 134 2.53 5.38 13.37
C PRO A 134 1.95 4.01 13.01
N ALA A 135 2.21 3.50 11.81
CA ALA A 135 1.78 2.17 11.39
C ALA A 135 2.67 1.05 11.97
N ALA A 136 3.84 1.38 12.52
CA ALA A 136 4.85 0.38 12.85
C ALA A 136 4.55 -0.47 14.09
N ASP A 137 5.03 -1.73 14.07
CA ASP A 137 5.08 -2.61 15.24
C ASP A 137 6.50 -3.14 15.50
N GLY A 138 6.72 -3.71 16.69
CA GLY A 138 8.05 -4.14 17.13
C GLY A 138 8.69 -5.19 16.21
N ALA A 139 7.89 -6.12 15.68
CA ALA A 139 8.37 -7.17 14.78
C ALA A 139 8.73 -6.59 13.40
N HIS A 140 7.87 -5.73 12.84
CA HIS A 140 8.14 -5.09 11.56
C HIS A 140 9.28 -4.07 11.63
N LYS A 141 9.51 -3.42 12.78
CA LYS A 141 10.71 -2.60 12.99
C LYS A 141 11.98 -3.44 12.95
N ALA A 142 12.00 -4.60 13.61
CA ALA A 142 13.13 -5.53 13.57
C ALA A 142 13.36 -6.07 12.15
N MET A 143 12.29 -6.47 11.46
CA MET A 143 12.35 -6.90 10.06
C MET A 143 12.88 -5.79 9.14
N CYS A 144 12.44 -4.55 9.33
CA CYS A 144 12.93 -3.40 8.56
C CYS A 144 14.45 -3.23 8.69
N ALA A 145 14.99 -3.35 9.91
CA ALA A 145 16.41 -3.25 10.15
C ALA A 145 17.19 -4.34 9.38
N VAL A 146 16.69 -5.59 9.40
CA VAL A 146 17.29 -6.71 8.67
C VAL A 146 17.18 -6.51 7.15
N LEU A 147 16.01 -6.15 6.61
CA LEU A 147 15.81 -5.94 5.17
C LEU A 147 16.65 -4.76 4.64
N LYS A 148 16.86 -3.71 5.46
CA LYS A 148 17.76 -2.59 5.12
C LYS A 148 19.24 -3.02 5.10
N LEU A 149 19.66 -3.87 6.03
CA LEU A 149 21.02 -4.45 6.05
C LEU A 149 21.27 -5.36 4.84
N MET A 150 20.24 -6.10 4.42
CA MET A 150 20.32 -7.01 3.26
C MET A 150 20.07 -6.30 1.91
N GLY A 151 19.86 -4.98 1.88
CA GLY A 151 19.58 -4.23 0.65
C GLY A 151 18.23 -4.53 0.00
N ARG A 152 17.31 -5.18 0.72
CA ARG A 152 15.99 -5.61 0.21
C ARG A 152 14.87 -4.61 0.49
N ALA A 153 15.12 -3.56 1.26
CA ALA A 153 14.21 -2.44 1.46
C ALA A 153 14.73 -1.16 0.78
N PRO A 154 13.85 -0.37 0.13
CA PRO A 154 14.25 0.87 -0.53
C PRO A 154 14.80 1.89 0.47
N ARG A 155 15.82 2.65 0.05
CA ARG A 155 16.48 3.69 0.87
C ARG A 155 16.08 5.11 0.46
N THR A 156 15.66 5.27 -0.78
CA THR A 156 15.27 6.54 -1.40
C THR A 156 14.02 6.31 -2.24
N VAL A 157 13.23 7.37 -2.38
CA VAL A 157 12.13 7.46 -3.33
C VAL A 157 12.55 8.47 -4.38
N SER A 158 12.57 8.03 -5.64
CA SER A 158 12.81 8.85 -6.83
C SER A 158 11.55 9.58 -7.23
#